data_AF-F0WDV3-F1
#
_entry.id   AF-F0WDV3-F1
#
_cell.length_a   1.000
_cell.length_b   1.000
_cell.length_c   1.000
_cell.angle_alpha   90.00
_cell.angle_beta   90.00
_cell.angle_gamma   90.00
#
_symmetry.space_group_name_H-M   'P 1'
#
loop_
_entity.id
_entity.type
_entity.pdbx_description
1 polymer ?
#
loop_
_entity_poly.entity_id
_entity_poly.type
_entity_poly.pdbx_seq_one_letter_code
_entity_poly.pdbx_strand_id
1 'polypeptide(L)'
;MTSIITGATIQAKAAKIRCDLVRSASFKDAVKLQALVLSHGLLFKFQKRHGLTSKRFHGEAASVNLNAVESGRIALEEITMGYERDALNMDETTIFYCSIPVKSITKDRISGRKHQKKRLTVALCCNEDGTTKLHLLFVGSVKSPRCFQGSTAEQLGLQYESTKKDG
;
A
#
# COMPACT_ATOMS: atom_id res chain seq x y z
N MET A 1 -16.36 -15.19 -2.35
CA MET A 1 -15.30 -14.24 -1.94
C MET A 1 -15.79 -12.83 -2.26
N THR A 2 -16.08 -11.98 -1.27
CA THR A 2 -16.59 -10.62 -1.49
C THR A 2 -15.50 -9.72 -2.09
N SER A 3 -15.74 -9.20 -3.29
CA SER A 3 -14.82 -8.30 -3.98
C SER A 3 -14.72 -6.96 -3.25
N ILE A 4 -13.53 -6.37 -3.19
CA ILE A 4 -13.35 -5.03 -2.63
C ILE A 4 -13.94 -4.02 -3.61
N ILE A 5 -14.86 -3.20 -3.12
CA ILE A 5 -15.55 -2.19 -3.92
C ILE A 5 -14.98 -0.84 -3.54
N THR A 6 -14.33 -0.17 -4.51
CA THR A 6 -13.87 1.21 -4.35
C THR A 6 -14.74 2.17 -5.14
N GLY A 7 -14.59 3.48 -4.90
CA GLY A 7 -15.29 4.51 -5.66
C GLY A 7 -14.98 4.41 -7.15
N ALA A 8 -13.69 4.18 -7.47
CA ALA A 8 -13.22 3.94 -8.82
C ALA A 8 -13.87 2.69 -9.46
N THR A 9 -14.04 1.60 -8.71
CA THR A 9 -14.74 0.41 -9.20
C THR A 9 -16.20 0.71 -9.53
N ILE A 10 -16.90 1.49 -8.70
CA ILE A 10 -18.29 1.90 -8.94
C ILE A 10 -18.38 2.79 -10.18
N GLN A 11 -17.51 3.79 -10.30
CA GLN A 11 -17.46 4.69 -11.45
C GLN A 11 -17.13 3.94 -12.75
N ALA A 12 -16.18 3.01 -12.73
CA ALA A 12 -15.83 2.19 -13.89
C ALA A 12 -17.00 1.30 -14.34
N LYS A 13 -17.72 0.68 -13.38
CA LYS A 13 -18.94 -0.09 -13.70
C LYS A 13 -20.04 0.80 -14.27
N ALA A 14 -20.26 1.99 -13.70
CA ALA A 14 -21.24 2.95 -14.21
C ALA A 14 -20.88 3.41 -15.63
N ALA A 15 -19.59 3.63 -15.93
CA ALA A 15 -19.11 3.96 -17.26
C ALA A 15 -19.40 2.83 -18.26
N LYS A 16 -19.15 1.57 -17.87
CA LYS A 16 -19.46 0.41 -18.70
C LYS A 16 -20.96 0.31 -19.00
N ILE A 17 -21.81 0.41 -17.98
CA ILE A 17 -23.27 0.41 -18.14
C ILE A 17 -23.73 1.53 -19.07
N ARG A 18 -23.18 2.74 -18.90
CA ARG A 18 -23.48 3.87 -19.80
C ARG A 18 -23.12 3.54 -21.25
N CYS A 19 -21.93 2.98 -21.50
CA CYS A 19 -21.52 2.58 -22.86
C CYS A 19 -22.47 1.54 -23.45
N ASP A 20 -22.90 0.55 -22.66
CA ASP A 20 -23.81 -0.49 -23.11
C ASP A 20 -25.20 0.09 -23.43
N LEU A 21 -25.72 0.99 -22.57
CA LEU A 21 -27.02 1.64 -22.78
C LEU A 21 -27.03 2.58 -23.99
N VAL A 22 -25.93 3.29 -24.26
CA VAL A 22 -25.81 4.18 -25.43
C VAL A 22 -25.99 3.41 -26.74
N ARG A 23 -25.57 2.13 -26.79
CA ARG A 23 -25.67 1.30 -28.02
C ARG A 23 -27.10 0.93 -28.39
N SER A 24 -28.02 0.89 -27.42
CA SER A 24 -29.42 0.51 -27.63
C SER A 24 -30.42 1.65 -27.40
N ALA A 25 -29.92 2.86 -27.10
CA ALA A 25 -30.75 4.01 -26.76
C ALA A 25 -31.23 4.79 -28.00
N SER A 26 -32.37 5.48 -27.86
CA SER A 26 -32.78 6.49 -28.83
C SER A 26 -31.73 7.60 -28.94
N PHE A 27 -31.67 8.30 -30.08
CA PHE A 27 -30.70 9.39 -30.29
C PHE A 27 -30.72 10.44 -29.16
N LYS A 28 -31.92 10.83 -28.69
CA LYS A 28 -32.08 11.81 -27.60
C LYS A 28 -31.53 11.29 -26.26
N ASP A 29 -31.72 10.00 -25.97
CA ASP A 29 -31.26 9.40 -24.73
C ASP A 29 -29.75 9.10 -24.77
N ALA A 30 -29.22 8.72 -25.93
CA ALA A 30 -27.80 8.54 -26.15
C ALA A 30 -27.01 9.83 -25.87
N VAL A 31 -27.49 10.98 -26.37
CA VAL A 31 -26.88 12.29 -26.12
C VAL A 31 -26.88 12.62 -24.63
N LYS A 32 -27.99 12.39 -23.92
CA LYS A 32 -28.07 12.61 -22.46
C LYS A 32 -27.13 11.69 -21.68
N LEU A 33 -27.06 10.41 -22.07
CA LEU A 33 -26.18 9.44 -21.44
C LEU A 33 -24.71 9.82 -21.62
N GLN A 34 -24.31 10.24 -22.82
CA GLN A 34 -22.93 10.68 -23.10
C GLN A 34 -22.55 11.92 -22.30
N ALA A 35 -23.49 12.86 -22.10
CA ALA A 35 -23.28 14.06 -21.29
C ALA A 35 -23.20 13.79 -19.76
N LEU A 36 -23.57 12.59 -19.29
CA LEU A 36 -23.54 12.25 -17.87
C LEU A 36 -22.11 12.20 -17.33
N VAL A 37 -21.77 13.09 -16.40
CA VAL A 37 -20.46 13.08 -15.72
C VAL A 37 -20.51 12.18 -14.49
N LEU A 38 -19.67 11.15 -14.45
CA LEU A 38 -19.53 10.22 -13.33
C LEU A 38 -18.65 10.82 -12.22
N SER A 39 -19.02 12.01 -11.75
CA SER A 39 -18.25 12.79 -10.78
C SER A 39 -18.25 12.17 -9.38
N HIS A 40 -17.36 12.69 -8.53
CA HIS A 40 -17.35 12.38 -7.09
C HIS A 40 -18.70 12.73 -6.42
N GLY A 41 -19.37 13.81 -6.86
CA GLY A 41 -20.68 14.20 -6.34
C GLY A 41 -21.78 13.18 -6.66
N LEU A 42 -21.77 12.60 -7.88
CA LEU A 42 -22.70 11.54 -8.25
C LEU A 42 -22.43 10.27 -7.43
N LEU A 43 -21.16 9.88 -7.30
CA LEU A 43 -20.77 8.75 -6.46
C LEU A 43 -21.22 8.93 -5.00
N PHE A 44 -21.02 10.12 -4.43
CA PHE A 44 -21.44 10.43 -3.06
C PHE A 44 -22.97 10.33 -2.90
N LYS A 45 -23.74 10.92 -3.82
CA LYS A 45 -25.21 10.83 -3.80
C LYS A 45 -25.70 9.38 -3.96
N PHE A 46 -25.05 8.59 -4.82
CA PHE A 46 -25.34 7.17 -5.00
C PHE A 46 -25.08 6.39 -3.71
N GLN A 47 -23.92 6.60 -3.08
CA GLN A 47 -23.59 5.97 -1.81
C GLN A 47 -24.60 6.31 -0.72
N LYS A 48 -24.93 7.60 -0.56
CA LYS A 48 -25.92 8.07 0.41
C LYS A 48 -27.30 7.46 0.17
N ARG A 49 -27.77 7.43 -1.08
CA ARG A 49 -29.07 6.85 -1.47
C ARG A 49 -29.16 5.37 -1.13
N HIS A 50 -28.07 4.64 -1.29
CA HIS A 50 -28.04 3.19 -1.06
C HIS A 50 -27.43 2.80 0.29
N GLY A 51 -27.24 3.74 1.23
CA GLY A 51 -26.67 3.44 2.55
C GLY A 51 -25.27 2.83 2.52
N LEU A 52 -24.49 3.14 1.48
CA LEU A 52 -23.12 2.63 1.32
C LEU A 52 -22.13 3.55 2.03
N THR A 53 -21.20 2.98 2.78
CA THR A 53 -20.16 3.72 3.50
C THR A 53 -18.80 3.07 3.30
N SER A 54 -17.74 3.88 3.36
CA SER A 54 -16.36 3.39 3.34
C SER A 54 -15.99 2.83 4.70
N LYS A 55 -15.85 1.50 4.80
CA LYS A 55 -15.51 0.81 6.05
C LYS A 55 -14.10 0.27 5.99
N ARG A 56 -13.32 0.49 7.07
CA ARG A 56 -11.94 0.01 7.21
C ARG A 56 -11.91 -1.41 7.75
N PHE A 57 -11.00 -2.24 7.26
CA PHE A 57 -10.65 -3.51 7.89
C PHE A 57 -9.80 -3.22 9.13
N HIS A 58 -10.25 -3.66 10.30
CA HIS A 58 -9.46 -3.53 11.53
C HIS A 58 -8.32 -4.56 11.51
N GLY A 59 -7.10 -4.09 11.74
CA GLY A 59 -5.98 -4.89 12.23
C GLY A 59 -5.75 -4.56 13.70
N GLU A 60 -5.08 -5.44 14.44
CA GLU A 60 -4.70 -5.18 15.83
C GLU A 60 -3.90 -3.87 15.94
N ALA A 61 -4.28 -3.05 16.92
CA ALA A 61 -3.50 -1.90 17.35
C ALA A 61 -2.65 -2.37 18.54
N ALA A 62 -1.33 -2.42 18.36
CA ALA A 62 -0.43 -2.59 19.49
C ALA A 62 -0.32 -1.26 20.23
N SER A 63 -0.65 -1.23 21.53
CA SER A 63 -0.36 -0.11 22.41
C SER A 63 1.11 -0.13 22.80
N VAL A 64 1.83 0.96 22.57
CA VAL A 64 3.24 1.09 22.98
C VAL A 64 3.31 1.56 24.43
N ASN A 65 4.12 0.91 25.26
CA ASN A 65 4.40 1.33 26.63
C ASN A 65 5.49 2.41 26.64
N LEU A 66 5.13 3.66 26.95
CA LEU A 66 6.05 4.79 26.93
C LEU A 66 7.17 4.67 27.97
N ASN A 67 6.91 4.07 29.12
CA ASN A 67 7.94 3.90 30.15
C ASN A 67 9.02 2.91 29.70
N ALA A 68 8.62 1.84 28.99
CA ALA A 68 9.57 0.89 28.42
C ALA A 68 10.43 1.52 27.32
N VAL A 69 9.86 2.45 26.53
CA VAL A 69 10.61 3.23 25.53
C VAL A 69 11.65 4.10 26.23
N GLU A 70 11.27 4.82 27.29
CA GLU A 70 12.20 5.70 27.99
C GLU A 70 13.35 4.94 28.65
N SER A 71 13.05 3.86 29.37
CA SER A 71 14.10 2.99 29.94
C SER A 71 15.02 2.42 28.86
N GLY A 72 14.47 2.07 27.69
CA GLY A 72 15.26 1.60 26.55
C GLY A 72 16.18 2.68 25.97
N ARG A 73 15.76 3.95 25.95
CA ARG A 73 16.60 5.06 25.48
C ARG A 73 17.81 5.28 26.38
N ILE A 74 17.62 5.27 27.70
CA ILE A 74 18.70 5.44 28.67
C ILE A 74 19.72 4.30 28.52
N ALA A 75 19.26 3.05 28.46
CA ALA A 75 20.15 1.90 28.28
C ALA A 75 20.91 1.94 26.95
N LEU A 76 20.27 2.41 25.87
CA LEU A 76 20.93 2.56 24.58
C LEU A 76 22.02 3.63 24.64
N GLU A 77 21.74 4.77 25.28
CA GLU A 77 22.72 5.86 25.46
C GLU A 77 23.96 5.38 26.22
N GLU A 78 23.79 4.63 27.30
CA GLU A 78 24.89 4.01 28.06
C GLU A 78 25.77 3.09 27.20
N ILE A 79 25.15 2.25 26.36
CA ILE A 79 25.87 1.34 25.46
C ILE A 79 26.61 2.13 24.37
N THR A 80 26.00 3.20 23.86
CA THR A 80 26.56 3.98 22.74
C THR A 80 27.58 5.04 23.16
N MET A 81 27.73 5.31 24.47
CA MET A 81 28.58 6.39 25.00
C MET A 81 30.05 6.33 24.55
N GLY A 82 30.58 5.13 24.26
CA GLY A 82 31.96 4.92 23.82
C GLY A 82 32.18 4.95 22.31
N TYR A 83 31.14 5.14 21.51
CA TYR A 83 31.23 5.16 20.05
C TYR A 83 31.30 6.60 19.53
N GLU A 84 32.14 6.83 18.52
CA GLU A 84 32.18 8.11 17.81
C GLU A 84 30.92 8.33 16.96
N ARG A 85 30.68 9.58 16.55
CA ARG A 85 29.50 10.00 15.72
C ARG A 85 29.45 9.37 14.31
N ASP A 86 30.38 8.48 14.00
CA ASP A 86 30.42 7.70 12.76
C ASP A 86 29.66 6.36 12.88
N ALA A 87 29.00 6.11 14.02
CA ALA A 87 28.12 4.97 14.19
C ALA A 87 26.98 5.00 13.17
N LEU A 88 26.93 3.97 12.32
CA LEU A 88 25.84 3.74 11.38
C LEU A 88 24.75 2.90 12.02
N ASN A 89 23.52 3.39 12.02
CA ASN A 89 22.35 2.60 12.33
C ASN A 89 21.79 1.97 11.05
N MET A 90 21.29 0.74 11.14
CA MET A 90 20.57 0.08 10.06
C MET A 90 19.19 -0.37 10.55
N ASP A 91 18.16 -0.11 9.75
CA ASP A 91 16.80 -0.60 10.02
C ASP A 91 16.13 -1.09 8.74
N GLU A 92 15.18 -2.01 8.89
CA GLU A 92 14.44 -2.63 7.79
C GLU A 92 13.02 -2.08 7.69
N THR A 93 12.66 -1.56 6.52
CA THR A 93 11.27 -1.28 6.19
C THR A 93 10.72 -2.26 5.17
N THR A 94 9.42 -2.53 5.24
CA THR A 94 8.77 -3.50 4.36
C THR A 94 7.73 -2.82 3.46
N ILE A 95 7.91 -2.95 2.15
CA ILE A 95 6.97 -2.45 1.13
C ILE A 95 6.02 -3.58 0.69
N PHE A 96 4.72 -3.40 0.93
CA PHE A 96 3.69 -4.35 0.50
C PHE A 96 3.06 -3.96 -0.85
N TYR A 97 3.74 -4.27 -1.94
CA TYR A 97 3.36 -3.83 -3.29
C TYR A 97 2.13 -4.55 -3.88
N CYS A 98 1.69 -5.69 -3.34
CA CYS A 98 0.42 -6.32 -3.69
C CYS A 98 -0.66 -6.15 -2.62
N SER A 99 -0.49 -5.23 -1.67
CA SER A 99 -1.51 -4.99 -0.66
C SER A 99 -2.76 -4.39 -1.30
N ILE A 100 -3.91 -4.91 -0.91
CA ILE A 100 -5.22 -4.43 -1.37
C ILE A 100 -5.68 -3.30 -0.43
N PRO A 101 -6.42 -2.27 -0.91
CA PRO A 101 -6.94 -1.21 -0.06
C PRO A 101 -7.61 -1.71 1.22
N VAL A 102 -7.25 -1.08 2.34
CA VAL A 102 -7.77 -1.39 3.69
C VAL A 102 -9.21 -0.90 3.89
N LYS A 103 -9.85 -0.37 2.84
CA LYS A 103 -11.24 0.13 2.88
C LYS A 103 -12.05 -0.43 1.73
N SER A 104 -13.32 -0.70 1.98
CA SER A 104 -14.31 -1.06 0.96
C SER A 104 -15.61 -0.31 1.20
N ILE A 105 -16.31 0.03 0.12
CA ILE A 105 -17.64 0.64 0.15
C ILE A 105 -18.67 -0.48 0.28
N THR A 106 -19.41 -0.49 1.38
CA THR A 106 -20.37 -1.56 1.72
C THR A 106 -21.46 -1.06 2.67
N LYS A 107 -22.55 -1.82 2.79
CA LYS A 107 -23.55 -1.65 3.84
C LYS A 107 -23.11 -2.34 5.14
N ASP A 108 -22.63 -3.57 5.03
CA ASP A 108 -22.36 -4.44 6.17
C ASP A 108 -20.95 -4.30 6.71
N ARG A 109 -20.72 -4.73 7.95
CA ARG A 109 -19.35 -4.91 8.45
C ARG A 109 -18.68 -6.02 7.65
N ILE A 110 -17.42 -5.81 7.27
CA ILE A 110 -16.65 -6.83 6.54
C ILE A 110 -15.68 -7.47 7.52
N SER A 111 -15.70 -8.79 7.61
CA SER A 111 -14.70 -9.55 8.34
C SER A 111 -13.29 -9.24 7.80
N GLY A 112 -12.28 -9.32 8.68
CA GLY A 112 -10.88 -9.13 8.28
C GLY A 112 -10.51 -10.07 7.13
N ARG A 113 -9.82 -9.53 6.12
CA ARG A 113 -9.32 -10.32 4.98
C ARG A 113 -7.82 -10.53 5.14
N LYS A 114 -7.35 -11.74 4.84
CA LYS A 114 -5.91 -12.02 4.72
C LYS A 114 -5.33 -11.20 3.56
N HIS A 115 -4.56 -10.18 3.90
CA HIS A 115 -3.83 -9.39 2.90
C HIS A 115 -2.80 -10.26 2.20
N GLN A 116 -2.62 -10.05 0.89
CA GLN A 116 -1.45 -10.60 0.20
C GLN A 116 -0.21 -9.88 0.72
N LYS A 117 0.52 -10.54 1.63
CA LYS A 117 1.76 -10.04 2.22
C LYS A 117 2.96 -10.24 1.28
N LYS A 118 2.78 -10.03 -0.03
CA LYS A 118 3.93 -9.96 -0.93
C LYS A 118 4.69 -8.69 -0.57
N ARG A 119 5.92 -8.89 -0.15
CA ARG A 119 6.75 -7.86 0.43
C ARG A 119 8.08 -7.76 -0.30
N LEU A 120 8.59 -6.54 -0.36
CA LEU A 120 9.96 -6.20 -0.68
C LEU A 120 10.51 -5.52 0.58
N THR A 121 11.55 -6.08 1.18
CA THR A 121 12.22 -5.44 2.32
C THR A 121 13.25 -4.46 1.76
N VAL A 122 13.41 -3.33 2.43
CA VAL A 122 14.43 -2.33 2.13
C VAL A 122 15.19 -2.09 3.41
N ALA A 123 16.48 -2.42 3.42
CA ALA A 123 17.37 -2.04 4.51
C ALA A 123 17.90 -0.63 4.24
N LEU A 124 17.73 0.22 5.26
CA LEU A 124 18.13 1.61 5.29
C LEU A 124 19.29 1.72 6.28
N CYS A 125 20.35 2.42 5.92
CA CYS A 125 21.46 2.62 6.83
C CYS A 125 21.99 4.06 6.74
N CYS A 126 22.10 4.73 7.89
CA CYS A 126 22.61 6.09 8.00
C CYS A 126 23.29 6.33 9.34
N ASN A 127 24.13 7.35 9.40
CA ASN A 127 24.68 7.83 10.66
C ASN A 127 23.65 8.67 11.44
N GLU A 128 24.01 9.06 12.66
CA GLU A 128 23.13 9.76 13.62
C GLU A 128 22.53 11.06 13.05
N ASP A 129 23.33 11.87 12.36
CA ASP A 129 22.91 13.16 11.80
C ASP A 129 22.36 13.07 10.36
N GLY A 130 22.44 11.88 9.75
CA GLY A 130 21.99 11.60 8.40
C GLY A 130 22.85 12.22 7.28
N THR A 131 24.04 12.74 7.58
CA THR A 131 24.99 13.23 6.55
C THR A 131 25.54 12.08 5.71
N THR A 132 25.70 10.90 6.30
CA THR A 132 26.11 9.67 5.63
C THR A 132 24.92 8.73 5.50
N LYS A 133 24.53 8.43 4.26
CA LYS A 133 23.48 7.45 3.93
C LYS A 133 24.07 6.41 3.00
N LEU A 134 24.01 5.14 3.40
CA LEU A 134 24.39 4.05 2.51
C LEU A 134 23.32 3.83 1.44
N HIS A 135 23.72 3.16 0.35
CA HIS A 135 22.79 2.75 -0.69
C HIS A 135 21.70 1.83 -0.11
N LEU A 136 20.48 1.97 -0.63
CA LEU A 136 19.36 1.12 -0.25
C LEU A 136 19.63 -0.31 -0.70
N LEU A 137 19.56 -1.25 0.25
CA LEU A 137 19.59 -2.66 -0.04
C LEU A 137 18.16 -3.19 -0.16
N PHE A 138 17.78 -3.62 -1.36
CA PHE A 138 16.49 -4.24 -1.61
C PHE A 138 16.59 -5.75 -1.42
N VAL A 139 15.77 -6.31 -0.53
CA VAL A 139 15.73 -7.76 -0.28
C VAL A 139 14.37 -8.32 -0.71
N GLY A 140 14.39 -9.18 -1.71
CA GLY A 140 13.20 -9.88 -2.20
C GLY A 140 13.27 -11.39 -2.03
N SER A 141 12.24 -12.07 -2.55
CA SER A 141 12.09 -13.53 -2.45
C SER A 141 12.54 -14.29 -3.70
N VAL A 142 12.95 -13.59 -4.76
CA VAL A 142 13.24 -14.18 -6.07
C VAL A 142 14.54 -13.60 -6.59
N LYS A 143 15.50 -14.46 -6.96
CA LYS A 143 16.83 -14.04 -7.43
C LYS A 143 16.79 -13.08 -8.63
N SER A 144 15.93 -13.34 -9.61
CA SER A 144 15.73 -12.47 -10.77
C SER A 144 14.24 -12.13 -10.89
N PRO A 145 13.81 -11.01 -10.30
CA PRO A 145 12.44 -10.54 -10.42
C PRO A 145 12.04 -10.31 -11.87
N ARG A 146 10.83 -10.75 -12.26
CA ARG A 146 10.31 -10.54 -13.62
C ARG A 146 10.25 -9.06 -14.03
N CYS A 147 10.12 -8.15 -13.06
CA CYS A 147 10.11 -6.71 -13.33
C CYS A 147 11.47 -6.16 -13.78
N PHE A 148 12.56 -6.93 -13.66
CA PHE A 148 13.86 -6.54 -14.19
C PHE A 148 13.98 -6.79 -15.70
N GLN A 149 12.99 -7.46 -16.32
CA GLN A 149 12.91 -7.65 -17.77
C GLN A 149 14.16 -8.29 -18.39
N GLY A 150 14.85 -9.15 -17.65
CA GLY A 150 16.08 -9.82 -18.10
C GLY A 150 17.37 -9.09 -17.75
N SER A 151 17.30 -7.85 -17.24
CA SER A 151 18.44 -7.13 -16.70
C SER A 151 18.82 -7.63 -15.30
N THR A 152 20.08 -7.46 -14.95
CA THR A 152 20.61 -7.65 -13.58
C THR A 152 20.27 -6.44 -12.70
N ALA A 153 20.36 -6.60 -11.38
CA ALA A 153 20.10 -5.50 -10.45
C ALA A 153 21.12 -4.37 -10.62
N GLU A 154 22.38 -4.75 -10.84
CA GLU A 154 23.51 -3.86 -11.04
C GLU A 154 23.32 -3.00 -12.30
N GLN A 155 22.83 -3.61 -13.40
CA GLN A 155 22.48 -2.87 -14.62
C GLN A 155 21.35 -1.85 -14.41
N LEU A 156 20.50 -2.07 -13.39
CA LEU A 156 19.44 -1.13 -13.00
C LEU A 156 19.90 -0.13 -11.93
N GLY A 157 21.17 -0.19 -11.49
CA GLY A 157 21.71 0.65 -10.42
C GLY A 157 21.14 0.32 -9.03
N LEU A 158 20.71 -0.93 -8.81
CA LEU A 158 20.09 -1.38 -7.57
C LEU A 158 21.04 -2.33 -6.83
N GLN A 159 21.15 -2.14 -5.52
CA GLN A 159 21.65 -3.21 -4.64
C GLN A 159 20.48 -4.12 -4.30
N TYR A 160 20.47 -5.34 -4.85
CA TYR A 160 19.39 -6.28 -4.68
C TYR A 160 19.91 -7.64 -4.24
N GLU A 161 19.34 -8.15 -3.16
CA GLU A 161 19.57 -9.51 -2.69
C GLU A 161 18.27 -10.30 -2.64
N SER A 162 18.39 -11.62 -2.76
CA SER A 162 17.26 -12.52 -2.62
C SER A 162 17.51 -13.53 -1.53
N THR A 163 16.59 -13.65 -0.58
CA THR A 163 16.63 -14.70 0.44
C THR A 163 15.62 -15.78 0.10
N LYS A 164 16.02 -17.04 0.30
CA LYS A 164 15.07 -18.14 0.30
C LYS A 164 14.24 -18.04 1.57
N LYS A 165 12.97 -18.41 1.48
CA LYS A 165 12.21 -18.72 2.68
C LYS A 165 12.78 -20.03 3.23
N ASP A 166 13.41 -19.98 4.40
CA ASP A 166 13.57 -21.19 5.20
C ASP A 166 12.14 -21.65 5.56
N GLY A 167 11.84 -22.89 5.18
CA GLY A 167 10.51 -23.49 5.25
C GLY A 167 10.10 -23.81 6.68
#